data_AF-A0A6A0GXW3-F1
#
_entry.id   AF-A0A6A0GXW3-F1
#
_cell.length_a   1.000
_cell.length_b   1.000
_cell.length_c   1.000
_cell.angle_alpha   90.00
_cell.angle_beta   90.00
_cell.angle_gamma   90.00
#
_symmetry.space_group_name_H-M   'P 1'
#
loop_
_entity.id
_entity.type
_entity.pdbx_description
1 polymer ?
#
loop_
_entity_poly.entity_id
_entity_poly.type
_entity_poly.pdbx_seq_one_letter_code
_entity_poly.pdbx_strand_id
1 'polypeptide(L)'
;MTSVLSQSQSSDYGPDCGGRLKGVSIMKPIVYGNIARYFGKKREEDGHTHEWTVYLKPYLNEDMSTYVKKVQFKLHDSYANQTRVVTRPPYEVTETGWGEFEIVIKIHFQDPNERPVTIYHILKLFQSSPGTCSTITSILPATAPLSSTPPSPALSSPAAPSTASDGSVVPSRKILVAESYEELVFQARAIGADAAAAAELFTAVALRSPPLH
;
A
#
# COMPACT_ATOMS: atom_id res chain seq x y z
N MET A 1 3.01 66.37 -10.54
CA MET A 1 3.65 65.09 -10.88
C MET A 1 3.87 64.35 -9.56
N THR A 2 2.91 63.51 -9.17
CA THR A 2 2.91 62.78 -7.90
C THR A 2 3.66 61.47 -8.09
N SER A 3 4.85 61.34 -7.48
CA SER A 3 5.61 60.08 -7.51
C SER A 3 5.12 59.18 -6.39
N VAL A 4 4.51 58.05 -6.76
CA VAL A 4 4.13 56.96 -5.87
C VAL A 4 5.39 56.17 -5.51
N LEU A 5 5.80 56.23 -4.25
CA LEU A 5 6.81 55.33 -3.71
C LEU A 5 6.19 53.94 -3.54
N SER A 6 6.57 53.04 -4.44
CA SER A 6 6.41 51.59 -4.30
C SER A 6 7.12 51.14 -3.01
N GLN A 7 6.34 50.78 -1.99
CA GLN A 7 6.86 50.04 -0.85
C GLN A 7 7.14 48.61 -1.31
N SER A 8 8.42 48.27 -1.39
CA SER A 8 8.89 46.89 -1.40
C SER A 8 8.55 46.28 -0.03
N GLN A 9 7.62 45.33 -0.01
CA GLN A 9 7.38 44.49 1.17
C GLN A 9 8.61 43.60 1.36
N SER A 10 9.55 44.05 2.20
CA SER A 10 10.50 43.16 2.85
C SER A 10 9.70 42.20 3.72
N SER A 11 9.66 40.93 3.33
CA SER A 11 9.13 39.86 4.17
C SER A 11 10.01 39.76 5.41
N ASP A 12 9.57 40.43 6.47
CA ASP A 12 10.18 40.41 7.79
C ASP A 12 9.96 39.00 8.38
N TYR A 13 10.88 38.09 8.07
CA TYR A 13 10.98 36.82 8.78
C TYR A 13 11.61 37.10 10.13
N GLY A 14 10.77 37.49 11.09
CA GLY A 14 11.15 37.58 12.49
C GLY A 14 11.71 36.24 13.01
N PRO A 15 12.68 36.27 13.94
CA PRO A 15 13.46 35.09 14.37
C PRO A 15 12.66 34.03 15.16
N ASP A 16 11.36 34.22 15.38
CA ASP A 16 10.56 33.43 16.33
C ASP A 16 9.62 32.40 15.70
N CYS A 17 9.62 32.21 14.38
CA CYS A 17 8.76 31.22 13.73
C CYS A 17 9.59 30.02 13.30
N GLY A 18 9.38 28.86 13.95
CA GLY A 18 10.07 27.59 13.66
C GLY A 18 9.90 27.08 12.23
N GLY A 19 10.49 27.78 11.26
CA GLY A 19 10.51 27.51 9.83
C GLY A 19 9.17 27.37 9.12
N ARG A 20 8.01 27.42 9.80
CA ARG A 20 6.71 27.13 9.17
C ARG A 20 6.18 28.29 8.36
N LEU A 21 5.81 28.02 7.11
CA LEU A 21 5.10 28.96 6.27
C LEU A 21 3.62 28.94 6.67
N LYS A 22 3.13 30.06 7.22
CA LYS A 22 1.72 30.19 7.60
C LYS A 22 0.85 30.14 6.34
N GLY A 23 -0.18 29.31 6.34
CA GLY A 23 -1.13 29.18 5.23
C GLY A 23 -0.67 28.30 4.06
N VAL A 24 0.48 27.63 4.16
CA VAL A 24 0.99 26.74 3.10
C VAL A 24 1.00 25.30 3.58
N SER A 25 0.16 24.46 2.95
CA SER A 25 0.13 23.00 3.14
C SER A 25 0.63 22.31 1.89
N ILE A 26 1.44 21.27 2.06
CA ILE A 26 1.97 20.45 0.98
C ILE A 26 1.23 19.12 0.98
N MET A 27 0.88 18.67 -0.22
CA MET A 27 0.26 17.38 -0.46
C MET A 27 1.25 16.51 -1.24
N LYS A 28 1.57 15.33 -0.71
CA LYS A 28 2.48 14.35 -1.31
C LYS A 28 1.75 13.04 -1.56
N PRO A 29 1.55 12.62 -2.82
CA PRO A 29 0.92 11.35 -3.13
C PRO A 29 1.83 10.18 -2.75
N ILE A 30 1.27 9.20 -2.07
CA ILE A 30 1.93 7.97 -1.64
C ILE A 30 1.14 6.74 -2.09
N VAL A 31 1.84 5.62 -2.21
CA VAL A 31 1.27 4.31 -2.47
C VAL A 31 1.64 3.42 -1.29
N TYR A 32 0.64 2.79 -0.69
CA TYR A 32 0.84 1.74 0.29
C TYR A 32 0.12 0.48 -0.15
N GLY A 33 0.56 -0.66 0.36
CA GLY A 33 -0.06 -1.91 0.03
C GLY A 33 0.69 -3.09 0.57
N ASN A 34 0.26 -4.26 0.15
CA ASN A 34 0.99 -5.48 0.40
C ASN A 34 1.09 -6.37 -0.85
N ILE A 35 2.19 -7.09 -0.94
CA ILE A 35 2.37 -8.22 -1.83
C ILE A 35 2.30 -9.48 -0.98
N ALA A 36 1.49 -10.46 -1.36
CA ALA A 36 1.41 -11.75 -0.70
C ALA A 36 1.73 -12.87 -1.67
N ARG A 37 2.48 -13.86 -1.22
CA ARG A 37 2.93 -15.00 -1.99
C ARG A 37 2.58 -16.28 -1.26
N TYR A 38 1.76 -17.10 -1.89
CA TYR A 38 1.40 -18.40 -1.35
C TYR A 38 2.58 -19.38 -1.46
N PHE A 39 2.87 -20.11 -0.38
CA PHE A 39 3.95 -21.10 -0.35
C PHE A 39 3.61 -22.41 -1.08
N GLY A 40 2.34 -22.64 -1.42
CA GLY A 40 1.89 -23.91 -2.03
C GLY A 40 1.58 -25.00 -1.00
N LYS A 41 2.26 -24.98 0.15
CA LYS A 41 2.06 -25.90 1.27
C LYS A 41 2.04 -25.13 2.60
N LYS A 42 1.28 -25.62 3.56
CA LYS A 42 1.35 -25.16 4.95
C LYS A 42 2.71 -25.56 5.51
N ARG A 43 3.45 -24.62 6.11
CA ARG A 43 4.69 -24.95 6.83
C ARG A 43 4.32 -25.77 8.07
N GLU A 44 5.00 -26.90 8.30
CA GLU A 44 4.71 -27.76 9.46
C GLU A 44 5.14 -27.12 10.79
N GLU A 45 6.16 -26.26 10.77
CA GLU A 45 6.69 -25.55 11.95
C GLU A 45 5.68 -24.54 12.53
N ASP A 46 5.33 -23.51 11.76
CA ASP A 46 4.51 -22.38 12.26
C ASP A 46 3.06 -22.41 11.76
N GLY A 47 2.74 -23.33 10.84
CA GLY A 47 1.44 -23.35 10.16
C GLY A 47 1.19 -22.20 9.19
N HIS A 48 2.21 -21.38 8.89
CA HIS A 48 2.10 -20.26 7.95
C HIS A 48 1.92 -20.75 6.51
N THR A 49 1.09 -20.01 5.75
CA THR A 49 0.68 -20.38 4.40
C THR A 49 1.16 -19.38 3.34
N HIS A 50 1.31 -18.12 3.73
CA HIS A 50 1.72 -17.03 2.85
C HIS A 50 2.92 -16.29 3.44
N GLU A 51 3.84 -15.88 2.57
CA GLU A 51 4.75 -14.77 2.82
C GLU A 51 4.08 -13.49 2.36
N TRP A 52 4.19 -12.42 3.11
CA TRP A 52 3.62 -11.14 2.74
C TRP A 52 4.59 -10.01 3.07
N THR A 53 4.61 -9.01 2.20
CA THR A 53 5.43 -7.80 2.33
C THR A 53 4.50 -6.61 2.26
N VAL A 54 4.37 -5.87 3.36
CA VAL A 54 3.71 -4.56 3.37
C VAL A 54 4.73 -3.49 3.05
N TYR A 55 4.38 -2.49 2.26
CA TYR A 55 5.28 -1.41 1.88
C TYR A 55 4.58 -0.06 1.81
N LEU A 56 5.38 0.99 1.96
CA LEU A 56 5.04 2.38 1.74
C LEU A 56 6.07 2.97 0.77
N LYS A 57 5.61 3.52 -0.35
CA LYS A 57 6.45 4.17 -1.36
C LYS A 57 5.84 5.51 -1.78
N PRO A 58 6.67 6.50 -2.14
CA PRO A 58 6.13 7.72 -2.73
C PRO A 58 5.62 7.41 -4.14
N TYR A 59 4.61 8.13 -4.59
CA TYR A 59 4.11 7.98 -5.96
C TYR A 59 5.11 8.53 -6.99
N LEU A 60 5.72 9.68 -6.67
CA LEU A 60 6.85 10.23 -7.40
C LEU A 60 8.13 9.62 -6.81
N ASN A 61 9.11 9.24 -7.62
CA ASN A 61 10.41 8.73 -7.14
C ASN A 61 11.23 9.84 -6.45
N GLU A 62 10.76 10.32 -5.30
CA GLU A 62 11.38 11.34 -4.46
C GLU A 62 11.83 10.77 -3.11
N ASP A 63 12.74 11.46 -2.44
CA ASP A 63 13.23 11.04 -1.13
C ASP A 63 12.24 11.37 0.00
N MET A 64 11.37 10.42 0.34
CA MET A 64 10.43 10.57 1.47
C MET A 64 11.13 10.84 2.81
N SER A 65 12.40 10.42 2.97
CA SER A 65 13.19 10.65 4.20
C SER A 65 13.38 12.15 4.52
N THR A 66 13.14 13.04 3.55
CA THR A 66 13.25 14.49 3.73
C THR A 66 12.15 15.02 4.67
N TYR A 67 10.94 14.46 4.57
CA TYR A 67 9.78 14.88 5.36
C TYR A 67 9.29 13.80 6.34
N VAL A 68 9.57 12.51 6.08
CA VAL A 68 9.28 11.40 6.97
C VAL A 68 10.50 11.10 7.86
N LYS A 69 10.27 11.07 9.17
CA LYS A 69 11.26 10.66 10.18
C LYS A 69 11.32 9.15 10.35
N LYS A 70 10.14 8.53 10.44
CA LYS A 70 9.99 7.08 10.62
C LYS A 70 8.57 6.64 10.26
N VAL A 71 8.46 5.41 9.79
CA VAL A 71 7.20 4.72 9.56
C VAL A 71 7.10 3.59 10.56
N GLN A 72 5.96 3.49 11.24
CA GLN A 72 5.67 2.42 12.17
C GLN A 72 4.57 1.54 11.60
N PHE A 73 4.85 0.26 11.42
CA PHE A 73 3.87 -0.74 11.02
C PHE A 73 3.43 -1.48 12.27
N LYS A 74 2.16 -1.32 12.66
CA LYS A 74 1.56 -2.09 13.74
C LYS A 74 0.85 -3.30 13.12
N LEU A 75 1.42 -4.47 13.37
CA LEU A 75 0.93 -5.78 13.00
C LEU A 75 -0.08 -6.29 14.04
N HIS A 76 -0.64 -7.47 13.81
CA HIS A 76 -1.47 -8.17 14.79
C HIS A 76 -0.66 -8.60 16.03
N ASP A 77 -1.32 -8.67 17.19
CA ASP A 77 -0.70 -9.00 18.49
C ASP A 77 -0.06 -10.41 18.54
N SER A 78 -0.43 -11.28 17.59
CA SER A 78 0.18 -12.61 17.41
C SER A 78 1.66 -12.56 16.98
N TYR A 79 2.13 -11.44 16.42
CA TYR A 79 3.52 -11.30 15.99
C TYR A 79 4.38 -10.74 17.11
N ALA A 80 5.55 -11.35 17.33
CA ALA A 80 6.59 -10.76 18.17
C ALA A 80 6.99 -9.39 17.62
N ASN A 81 7.16 -8.40 18.48
CA ASN A 81 7.39 -7.01 18.07
C ASN A 81 6.31 -6.50 17.11
N GLN A 82 5.03 -6.54 17.52
CA GLN A 82 3.91 -6.11 16.68
C GLN A 82 4.09 -4.70 16.11
N THR A 83 4.84 -3.81 16.76
CA THR A 83 5.18 -2.50 16.21
C THR A 83 6.59 -2.55 15.61
N ARG A 84 6.68 -2.54 14.29
CA ARG A 84 7.94 -2.48 13.54
C ARG A 84 8.20 -1.05 13.09
N VAL A 85 9.38 -0.53 13.35
CA VAL A 85 9.73 0.86 13.01
C VAL A 85 10.81 0.85 11.94
N VAL A 86 10.50 1.47 10.79
CA VAL A 86 11.42 1.63 9.67
C VAL A 86 11.76 3.11 9.52
N THR A 87 13.04 3.45 9.61
CA THR A 87 13.54 4.83 9.58
C THR A 87 14.18 5.21 8.26
N ARG A 88 14.52 4.24 7.42
CA ARG A 88 15.20 4.44 6.14
C ARG A 88 14.44 3.72 5.03
N PRO A 89 14.39 4.27 3.81
CA PRO A 89 13.87 3.55 2.66
C PRO A 89 14.77 2.33 2.33
N PRO A 90 14.21 1.22 1.81
CA PRO A 90 12.79 1.00 1.50
C PRO A 90 11.93 0.79 2.76
N TYR A 91 10.76 1.43 2.80
CA TYR A 91 9.82 1.29 3.92
C TYR A 91 8.94 0.06 3.71
N GLU A 92 9.53 -1.11 3.89
CA GLU A 92 8.84 -2.40 3.73
C GLU A 92 9.08 -3.30 4.94
N VAL A 93 8.09 -4.15 5.22
CA VAL A 93 8.16 -5.17 6.26
C VAL A 93 7.66 -6.48 5.65
N THR A 94 8.54 -7.47 5.64
CA THR A 94 8.23 -8.83 5.17
C THR A 94 8.02 -9.74 6.38
N GLU A 95 6.93 -10.49 6.35
CA GLU A 95 6.54 -11.45 7.39
C GLU A 95 5.80 -12.63 6.77
N THR A 96 5.52 -13.65 7.58
CA THR A 96 4.77 -14.84 7.15
C THR A 96 3.52 -15.02 8.00
N GLY A 97 2.43 -15.46 7.38
CA GLY A 97 1.16 -15.59 8.08
C GLY A 97 0.16 -16.47 7.35
N TRP A 98 -1.01 -16.63 7.96
CA TRP A 98 -2.09 -17.47 7.44
C TRP A 98 -3.44 -16.75 7.32
N GLY A 99 -3.59 -15.59 7.97
CA GLY A 99 -4.84 -14.84 8.02
C GLY A 99 -4.69 -13.40 7.54
N GLU A 100 -5.79 -12.84 7.05
CA GLU A 100 -5.93 -11.42 6.73
C GLU A 100 -6.18 -10.63 8.01
N PHE A 101 -5.50 -9.49 8.16
CA PHE A 101 -5.69 -8.62 9.32
C PHE A 101 -5.40 -7.17 8.95
N GLU A 102 -5.87 -6.23 9.77
CA GLU A 102 -5.61 -4.81 9.58
C GLU A 102 -4.22 -4.43 10.10
N ILE A 103 -3.38 -3.87 9.22
CA ILE A 103 -2.09 -3.29 9.55
C ILE A 103 -2.29 -1.78 9.71
N VAL A 104 -1.84 -1.24 10.84
CA VAL A 104 -1.85 0.21 11.06
C VAL A 104 -0.49 0.79 10.68
N ILE A 105 -0.45 1.57 9.61
CA ILE A 105 0.75 2.24 9.13
C ILE A 105 0.75 3.68 9.67
N LYS A 106 1.65 3.97 10.60
CA LYS A 106 1.77 5.28 11.25
C LYS A 106 3.03 6.00 10.81
N ILE A 107 2.86 7.08 10.07
CA ILE A 107 3.93 7.87 9.48
C ILE A 107 4.21 9.06 10.40
N HIS A 108 5.43 9.16 10.90
CA HIS A 108 5.90 10.29 11.69
C HIS A 108 6.73 11.20 10.82
N PHE A 109 6.36 12.48 10.78
CA PHE A 109 7.13 13.50 10.08
C PHE A 109 8.40 13.90 10.86
N GLN A 110 9.33 14.53 10.17
CA GLN A 110 10.53 15.13 10.78
C GLN A 110 10.17 16.19 11.82
N ASP A 111 9.12 16.96 11.54
CA ASP A 111 8.59 17.94 12.47
C ASP A 111 7.74 17.26 13.56
N PRO A 112 8.13 17.36 14.84
CA PRO A 112 7.37 16.77 15.94
C PRO A 112 6.05 17.49 16.20
N ASN A 113 5.91 18.73 15.72
CA ASN A 113 4.67 19.51 15.79
C ASN A 113 3.64 19.05 14.75
N GLU A 114 4.07 18.29 13.74
CA GLU A 114 3.16 17.74 12.73
C GLU A 114 2.50 16.47 13.23
N ARG A 115 1.18 16.38 13.05
CA ARG A 115 0.42 15.21 13.50
C ARG A 115 0.83 13.99 12.67
N PRO A 116 1.20 12.86 13.29
CA PRO A 116 1.47 11.63 12.55
C PRO A 116 0.24 11.18 11.76
N VAL A 117 0.43 10.82 10.49
CA VAL A 117 -0.62 10.23 9.66
C VAL A 117 -0.76 8.75 10.01
N THR A 118 -1.99 8.27 10.12
CA THR A 118 -2.30 6.87 10.46
C THR A 118 -3.20 6.31 9.37
N ILE A 119 -2.72 5.27 8.71
CA ILE A 119 -3.37 4.58 7.59
C ILE A 119 -3.73 3.17 8.06
N TYR A 120 -4.92 2.70 7.69
CA TYR A 120 -5.39 1.36 8.01
C TYR A 120 -5.42 0.54 6.72
N HIS A 121 -4.54 -0.46 6.64
CA HIS A 121 -4.41 -1.31 5.46
C HIS A 121 -4.84 -2.74 5.79
N ILE A 122 -5.86 -3.26 5.10
CA ILE A 122 -6.25 -4.66 5.25
C ILE A 122 -5.26 -5.53 4.47
N LEU A 123 -4.45 -6.30 5.20
CA LEU A 123 -3.53 -7.27 4.60
C LEU A 123 -4.33 -8.33 3.85
N LYS A 124 -4.24 -8.32 2.53
CA LYS A 124 -4.86 -9.33 1.67
C LYS A 124 -3.90 -10.46 1.39
N LEU A 125 -4.35 -11.69 1.65
CA LEU A 125 -3.58 -12.90 1.37
C LEU A 125 -4.26 -13.75 0.30
N PHE A 126 -5.58 -13.80 0.31
CA PHE A 126 -6.35 -14.65 -0.60
C PHE A 126 -6.84 -13.85 -1.79
N GLN A 127 -6.62 -14.38 -2.99
CA GLN A 127 -7.25 -13.83 -4.19
C GLN A 127 -8.75 -14.04 -4.07
N SER A 128 -9.54 -12.95 -4.13
CA SER A 128 -10.97 -13.07 -4.35
C SER A 128 -11.17 -13.79 -5.67
N SER A 129 -11.59 -15.06 -5.60
CA SER A 129 -12.00 -15.82 -6.78
C SER A 129 -13.02 -14.98 -7.55
N PRO A 130 -12.76 -14.58 -8.81
CA PRO A 130 -13.80 -14.05 -9.66
C PRO A 130 -14.69 -15.24 -10.06
N GLY A 131 -15.58 -15.69 -9.17
CA GLY A 131 -16.37 -16.89 -9.46
C GLY A 131 -17.32 -17.42 -8.40
N THR A 132 -17.36 -16.89 -7.19
CA THR A 132 -18.45 -17.23 -6.24
C THR A 132 -18.97 -15.96 -5.61
N CYS A 133 -20.03 -15.44 -6.22
CA CYS A 133 -21.00 -14.64 -5.51
C CYS A 133 -21.35 -15.36 -4.19
N SER A 134 -21.34 -14.62 -3.08
CA SER A 134 -21.86 -15.08 -1.80
C SER A 134 -23.37 -15.31 -1.95
N THR A 135 -23.77 -16.45 -2.53
CA THR A 135 -25.16 -16.87 -2.54
C THR A 135 -25.50 -17.34 -1.14
N ILE A 136 -26.26 -16.49 -0.46
CA ILE A 136 -26.85 -16.73 0.85
C ILE A 136 -27.67 -18.02 0.76
N THR A 137 -27.39 -18.93 1.69
CA THR A 137 -28.11 -20.17 2.05
C THR A 137 -29.62 -20.09 1.86
N SER A 138 -30.24 -21.06 1.16
CA SER A 138 -31.39 -21.80 1.73
C SER A 138 -31.84 -23.02 0.90
N ILE A 139 -31.82 -24.18 1.57
CA ILE A 139 -32.70 -25.37 1.53
C ILE A 139 -32.85 -26.26 0.26
N LEU A 140 -32.39 -27.51 0.42
CA LEU A 140 -32.79 -28.73 -0.30
C LEU A 140 -34.27 -29.07 -0.03
N PRO A 141 -34.94 -29.81 -0.94
CA PRO A 141 -35.12 -31.23 -0.67
C PRO A 141 -34.86 -32.15 -1.87
N ALA A 142 -34.43 -33.36 -1.51
CA ALA A 142 -34.22 -34.51 -2.36
C ALA A 142 -35.49 -34.94 -3.13
N THR A 143 -35.35 -35.37 -4.39
CA THR A 143 -35.96 -36.60 -4.94
C THR A 143 -35.27 -36.94 -6.26
N ALA A 144 -34.62 -38.11 -6.34
CA ALA A 144 -34.10 -38.68 -7.58
C ALA A 144 -35.07 -39.73 -8.12
N PRO A 145 -35.30 -39.85 -9.45
CA PRO A 145 -35.81 -41.08 -10.02
C PRO A 145 -34.67 -41.97 -10.53
N LEU A 146 -34.75 -43.23 -10.11
CA LEU A 146 -33.95 -44.38 -10.56
C LEU A 146 -34.20 -44.70 -12.04
N SER A 147 -33.14 -44.98 -12.81
CA SER A 147 -33.22 -45.94 -13.92
C SER A 147 -31.84 -46.52 -14.26
N SER A 148 -31.74 -47.84 -14.06
CA SER A 148 -30.88 -48.88 -14.68
C SER A 148 -30.10 -48.46 -15.92
N THR A 149 -28.85 -48.90 -16.17
CA THR A 149 -28.48 -50.30 -16.52
C THR A 149 -26.93 -50.45 -16.62
N PRO A 150 -26.29 -51.57 -16.19
CA PRO A 150 -24.99 -52.09 -16.70
C PRO A 150 -25.21 -53.41 -17.51
N PRO A 151 -24.23 -54.19 -18.05
CA PRO A 151 -22.75 -54.15 -17.96
C PRO A 151 -21.92 -54.50 -19.27
N SER A 152 -20.57 -54.39 -19.16
CA SER A 152 -19.52 -55.31 -19.70
C SER A 152 -19.07 -55.26 -21.20
N PRO A 153 -17.93 -55.89 -21.60
CA PRO A 153 -16.53 -55.55 -21.28
C PRO A 153 -15.59 -55.61 -22.52
N ALA A 154 -14.28 -55.32 -22.35
CA ALA A 154 -13.11 -56.00 -22.97
C ALA A 154 -11.96 -55.09 -23.46
N LEU A 155 -10.84 -55.20 -22.73
CA LEU A 155 -9.44 -55.29 -23.15
C LEU A 155 -9.04 -54.87 -24.58
N SER A 156 -8.04 -53.98 -24.65
CA SER A 156 -6.75 -54.29 -25.30
C SER A 156 -5.68 -53.26 -24.95
N SER A 157 -4.60 -53.74 -24.35
CA SER A 157 -3.26 -53.13 -24.35
C SER A 157 -2.43 -53.92 -25.38
N PRO A 158 -1.36 -53.39 -26.02
CA PRO A 158 -0.09 -53.19 -25.29
C PRO A 158 0.84 -52.03 -25.76
N ALA A 159 1.71 -51.63 -24.83
CA ALA A 159 3.15 -51.31 -24.95
C ALA A 159 3.70 -50.04 -25.68
N ALA A 160 4.27 -49.15 -24.83
CA ALA A 160 5.57 -48.44 -24.91
C ALA A 160 5.73 -47.19 -25.83
N PRO A 161 6.69 -46.26 -25.55
CA PRO A 161 7.69 -46.22 -24.47
C PRO A 161 7.57 -45.02 -23.52
N SER A 162 8.13 -45.22 -22.33
CA SER A 162 8.48 -44.18 -21.37
C SER A 162 9.54 -43.24 -21.92
N THR A 163 9.17 -41.98 -22.12
CA THR A 163 10.14 -40.88 -22.06
C THR A 163 9.55 -39.82 -21.13
N ALA A 164 10.13 -39.77 -19.93
CA ALA A 164 9.88 -38.72 -18.98
C ALA A 164 10.25 -37.37 -19.63
N SER A 165 9.25 -36.54 -19.87
CA SER A 165 9.39 -35.11 -19.66
C SER A 165 8.44 -34.77 -18.53
N ASP A 166 9.03 -34.65 -17.34
CA ASP A 166 8.44 -34.04 -16.16
C ASP A 166 7.98 -32.63 -16.57
N GLY A 167 6.73 -32.56 -17.04
CA GLY A 167 5.97 -31.33 -17.10
C GLY A 167 5.67 -30.94 -15.67
N SER A 168 6.67 -30.50 -14.93
CA SER A 168 6.46 -29.67 -13.75
C SER A 168 5.76 -28.42 -14.29
N VAL A 169 4.43 -28.48 -14.36
CA VAL A 169 3.59 -27.31 -14.28
C VAL A 169 3.95 -26.72 -12.93
N VAL A 170 4.99 -25.88 -12.91
CA VAL A 170 5.30 -25.03 -11.79
C VAL A 170 4.00 -24.29 -11.55
N PRO A 171 3.25 -24.55 -10.46
CA PRO A 171 1.99 -23.88 -10.26
C PRO A 171 2.36 -22.41 -10.18
N SER A 172 1.91 -21.62 -11.17
CA SER A 172 2.19 -20.19 -11.28
C SER A 172 2.05 -19.61 -9.89
N ARG A 173 3.18 -19.21 -9.29
CA ARG A 173 3.24 -18.77 -7.89
C ARG A 173 2.23 -17.64 -7.78
N LYS A 174 1.10 -17.89 -7.12
CA LYS A 174 0.03 -16.92 -6.99
C LYS A 174 0.56 -15.80 -6.11
N ILE A 175 1.00 -14.73 -6.75
CA ILE A 175 1.34 -13.47 -6.11
C ILE A 175 0.07 -12.63 -6.14
N LEU A 176 -0.36 -12.20 -4.96
CA LEU A 176 -1.43 -11.21 -4.80
C LEU A 176 -0.77 -9.88 -4.51
N VAL A 177 -1.23 -8.83 -5.17
CA VAL A 177 -0.82 -7.45 -4.88
C VAL A 177 -2.08 -6.67 -4.55
N ALA A 178 -2.10 -6.04 -3.37
CA ALA A 178 -3.17 -5.17 -2.92
C ALA A 178 -2.56 -3.80 -2.59
N GLU A 179 -2.73 -2.85 -3.51
CA GLU A 179 -2.23 -1.48 -3.39
C GLU A 179 -3.38 -0.48 -3.23
N SER A 180 -3.12 0.61 -2.52
CA SER A 180 -4.03 1.75 -2.33
C SER A 180 -3.23 3.04 -2.39
N TYR A 181 -3.92 4.11 -2.80
CA TYR A 181 -3.34 5.44 -3.01
C TYR A 181 -3.88 6.40 -1.97
N GLU A 182 -3.00 7.20 -1.38
CA GLU A 182 -3.39 8.22 -0.40
C GLU A 182 -2.45 9.42 -0.48
N GLU A 183 -2.87 10.55 0.08
CA GLU A 183 -2.13 11.81 0.03
C GLU A 183 -1.69 12.21 1.44
N LEU A 184 -0.38 12.41 1.63
CA LEU A 184 0.15 13.00 2.85
C LEU A 184 0.01 14.51 2.80
N VAL A 185 -0.75 15.07 3.72
CA VAL A 185 -0.91 16.52 3.88
C VAL A 185 -0.14 16.97 5.11
N PHE A 186 0.81 17.90 4.94
CA PHE A 186 1.58 18.47 6.05
C PHE A 186 1.94 19.95 5.79
N GLN A 187 2.26 20.69 6.86
CA GLN A 187 2.59 22.11 6.75
C GLN A 187 4.00 22.35 6.15
N ALA A 188 4.08 23.28 5.19
CA ALA A 188 5.32 23.64 4.51
C ALA A 188 6.33 24.33 5.43
N ARG A 189 7.63 24.11 5.15
CA ARG A 189 8.74 24.68 5.91
C ARG A 189 9.66 25.48 4.98
N ALA A 190 10.12 26.64 5.41
CA ALA A 190 10.96 27.56 4.64
C ALA A 190 12.40 27.06 4.36
N ILE A 191 12.71 25.77 4.56
CA ILE A 191 14.07 25.25 4.41
C ILE A 191 14.25 24.61 3.01
N GLY A 192 15.06 25.27 2.18
CA GLY A 192 15.85 24.70 1.07
C GLY A 192 15.11 24.18 -0.16
N ALA A 193 14.28 23.13 -0.01
CA ALA A 193 13.64 22.43 -1.13
C ALA A 193 12.12 22.64 -1.17
N ASP A 194 11.52 22.73 0.02
CA ASP A 194 10.09 22.93 0.22
C ASP A 194 9.66 24.36 -0.13
N ALA A 195 10.53 25.33 0.13
CA ALA A 195 10.37 26.72 -0.30
C ALA A 195 10.33 26.87 -1.84
N ALA A 196 11.06 26.04 -2.59
CA ALA A 196 11.03 26.07 -4.06
C ALA A 196 9.73 25.48 -4.60
N ALA A 197 9.26 24.35 -4.04
CA ALA A 197 7.96 23.77 -4.40
C ALA A 197 6.78 24.66 -3.98
N ALA A 198 6.88 25.30 -2.81
CA ALA A 198 5.92 26.30 -2.36
C ALA A 198 5.95 27.55 -3.25
N ALA A 199 7.13 28.01 -3.70
CA ALA A 199 7.27 29.13 -4.63
C ALA A 199 6.70 28.81 -6.03
N GLU A 200 6.89 27.58 -6.53
CA GLU A 200 6.26 27.09 -7.77
C GLU A 200 4.74 27.06 -7.64
N LEU A 201 4.20 26.52 -6.54
CA LEU A 201 2.75 26.52 -6.27
C LEU A 201 2.20 27.94 -6.09
N PHE A 202 2.91 28.82 -5.39
CA PHE A 202 2.52 30.23 -5.25
C PHE A 202 2.54 30.95 -6.60
N THR A 203 3.53 30.67 -7.44
CA THR A 203 3.62 31.22 -8.80
C THR A 203 2.50 30.70 -9.69
N ALA A 204 2.19 29.39 -9.62
CA ALA A 204 1.11 28.77 -10.37
C ALA A 204 -0.28 29.27 -9.92
N VAL A 205 -0.48 29.54 -8.63
CA VAL A 205 -1.72 30.13 -8.09
C VAL A 205 -1.81 31.63 -8.44
N ALA A 206 -0.70 32.37 -8.37
CA ALA A 206 -0.66 33.79 -8.72
C ALA A 206 -0.93 34.03 -10.21
N LEU A 207 -0.47 33.14 -11.10
CA LEU A 207 -0.73 33.23 -12.54
C LEU A 207 -2.16 32.84 -12.95
N ARG A 208 -2.95 32.25 -12.05
CA ARG A 208 -4.33 31.82 -12.32
C ARG A 208 -5.39 32.80 -11.81
N SER A 209 -4.97 33.91 -11.20
CA SER A 209 -5.87 34.98 -10.76
C SER A 209 -6.02 36.01 -11.89
N PRO A 210 -7.21 36.16 -12.52
CA PRO A 210 -7.42 37.23 -13.48
C PRO A 210 -7.39 38.58 -12.74
N PRO A 211 -6.83 39.65 -13.35
CA PRO A 211 -6.86 40.97 -12.75
C PRO A 211 -8.31 41.43 -12.64
N LEU A 212 -8.76 41.71 -11.41
CA LEU A 212 -10.03 42.39 -11.18
C LEU A 212 -9.95 43.77 -11.84
N HIS A 213 -10.80 44.01 -12.84
CA HIS A 213 -11.09 45.31 -13.43
C HIS A 213 -12.07 46.08 -12.55
#